data_AF-A0A1Z2XNA7-F1
#
_entry.id   AF-A0A1Z2XNA7-F1
#
_cell.length_a   1.000
_cell.length_b   1.000
_cell.length_c   1.000
_cell.angle_alpha   90.00
_cell.angle_beta   90.00
_cell.angle_gamma   90.00
#
_symmetry.space_group_name_H-M   'P 1'
#
loop_
_entity.id
_entity.type
_entity.pdbx_description
1 polymer ?
#
loop_
_entity_poly.entity_id
_entity_poly.type
_entity_poly.pdbx_seq_one_letter_code
_entity_poly.pdbx_strand_id
1 'polypeptide(L)'
;MIIDSHIVEEYLAGGPTGRFRDEWCFGGGHPPYAEPEGSERERVREVYRQVLDCAGDFSPVNRAAWDLMFPEWREQTAGVELLLIVGYPEPYDAVSTKDPQGGEAIILDMLRWTAYLGHIKEAAGNMLTHELTHSLISLRAPEVVEDGEHGEYLSRLDALAFNEGFAHLLSFRGMELDKVDWSQYGEVRDRSREKLRAALECGEQSEQERLIYEGTAGGYFDKFLCMAGMFYLEEIWAREGIEGLEREFARGHSGFAKRCAGCE
;
A
#
# COMPACT_ATOMS: atom_id res chain seq x y z
N MET A 1 -9.45 6.12 -11.29
CA MET A 1 -9.68 4.69 -11.06
C MET A 1 -10.91 4.25 -11.83
N ILE A 2 -10.89 3.03 -12.34
CA ILE A 2 -12.02 2.34 -12.95
C ILE A 2 -12.60 1.42 -11.87
N ILE A 3 -13.83 1.67 -11.42
CA ILE A 3 -14.44 0.88 -10.35
C ILE A 3 -15.29 -0.22 -10.97
N ASP A 4 -14.97 -1.47 -10.64
CA ASP A 4 -15.81 -2.63 -10.94
C ASP A 4 -16.45 -3.17 -9.65
N SER A 5 -17.78 -3.13 -9.60
CA SER A 5 -18.58 -3.59 -8.46
C SER A 5 -19.56 -4.70 -8.80
N HIS A 6 -19.45 -5.34 -9.97
CA HIS A 6 -20.49 -6.29 -10.42
C HIS A 6 -20.67 -7.50 -9.48
N ILE A 7 -19.59 -7.98 -8.84
CA ILE A 7 -19.62 -9.11 -7.90
C ILE A 7 -20.37 -8.73 -6.62
N VAL A 8 -20.00 -7.61 -5.99
CA VAL A 8 -20.66 -7.15 -4.76
C VAL A 8 -22.11 -6.73 -5.01
N GLU A 9 -22.40 -6.12 -6.16
CA GLU A 9 -23.77 -5.75 -6.54
C GLU A 9 -24.68 -6.97 -6.66
N GLU A 10 -24.22 -8.04 -7.31
CA GLU A 10 -24.98 -9.30 -7.42
C GLU A 10 -25.22 -9.92 -6.03
N TYR A 11 -24.20 -9.94 -5.17
CA TYR A 11 -24.33 -10.41 -3.78
C TYR A 11 -25.39 -9.63 -3.00
N LEU A 12 -25.37 -8.30 -3.12
CA LEU A 12 -26.29 -7.39 -2.44
C LEU A 12 -27.72 -7.48 -2.97
N ALA A 13 -27.89 -7.85 -4.25
CA ALA A 13 -29.18 -8.15 -4.88
C ALA A 13 -29.74 -9.54 -4.47
N GLY A 14 -28.94 -10.36 -3.78
CA GLY A 14 -29.31 -11.71 -3.39
C GLY A 14 -29.16 -12.76 -4.49
N GLY A 15 -28.40 -12.44 -5.54
CA GLY A 15 -28.11 -13.34 -6.64
C GLY A 15 -27.07 -14.42 -6.30
N PRO A 16 -26.92 -15.43 -7.16
CA PRO A 16 -25.95 -16.51 -6.97
C PRO A 16 -24.52 -16.02 -7.29
N THR A 17 -23.67 -15.89 -6.27
CA THR A 17 -22.28 -15.45 -6.43
C THR A 17 -21.33 -16.57 -6.84
N GLY A 18 -21.71 -17.84 -6.66
CA GLY A 18 -20.85 -18.99 -6.99
C GLY A 18 -20.39 -19.06 -8.45
N ARG A 19 -21.06 -18.36 -9.38
CA ARG A 19 -20.64 -18.24 -10.78
C ARG A 19 -19.34 -17.47 -10.97
N PHE A 20 -18.98 -16.62 -10.01
CA PHE A 20 -17.77 -15.80 -10.05
C PHE A 20 -16.52 -16.56 -9.59
N ARG A 21 -16.65 -17.82 -9.17
CA ARG A 21 -15.53 -18.64 -8.65
C ARG A 21 -14.32 -18.68 -9.57
N ASP A 22 -14.54 -18.60 -10.88
CA ASP A 22 -13.53 -18.72 -11.92
C ASP A 22 -13.14 -17.34 -12.51
N GLU A 23 -13.64 -16.22 -11.95
CA GLU A 23 -13.18 -14.88 -12.29
C GLU A 23 -11.70 -14.74 -11.94
N TRP A 24 -10.97 -13.93 -12.70
CA TRP A 24 -9.51 -13.82 -12.58
C TRP A 24 -9.05 -13.37 -11.19
N CYS A 25 -9.89 -12.59 -10.47
CA CYS A 25 -9.61 -12.16 -9.11
C CYS A 25 -9.60 -13.33 -8.11
N PHE A 26 -10.04 -14.53 -8.50
CA PHE A 26 -10.00 -15.74 -7.68
C PHE A 26 -9.13 -16.82 -8.35
N GLY A 27 -8.00 -17.19 -7.72
CA GLY A 27 -7.06 -18.18 -8.23
C GLY A 27 -5.86 -17.60 -8.98
N GLY A 28 -5.03 -18.44 -9.62
CA GLY A 28 -3.87 -17.95 -10.38
C GLY A 28 -2.77 -17.22 -9.59
N GLY A 29 -2.76 -17.34 -8.26
CA GLY A 29 -1.92 -16.55 -7.36
C GLY A 29 -2.73 -15.67 -6.39
N HIS A 30 -4.02 -15.47 -6.66
CA HIS A 30 -4.97 -14.80 -5.77
C HIS A 30 -5.62 -15.77 -4.78
N PRO A 31 -6.21 -15.23 -3.68
CA PRO A 31 -6.99 -16.03 -2.75
C PRO A 31 -8.12 -16.80 -3.46
N PRO A 32 -8.35 -18.07 -3.07
CA PRO A 32 -9.39 -18.88 -3.70
C PRO A 32 -10.79 -18.39 -3.29
N TYR A 33 -11.75 -18.46 -4.20
CA TYR A 33 -13.13 -18.09 -3.92
C TYR A 33 -13.78 -18.96 -2.82
N ALA A 34 -14.22 -18.30 -1.75
CA ALA A 34 -15.04 -18.82 -0.67
C ALA A 34 -16.45 -18.21 -0.77
N GLU A 35 -17.48 -19.05 -0.92
CA GLU A 35 -18.83 -18.56 -1.14
C GLU A 35 -19.36 -17.77 0.07
N PRO A 36 -19.74 -16.49 -0.10
CA PRO A 36 -20.18 -15.65 1.00
C PRO A 36 -21.62 -15.98 1.42
N GLU A 37 -21.85 -16.05 2.73
CA GLU A 37 -23.20 -16.18 3.27
C GLU A 37 -24.00 -14.88 3.12
N GLY A 38 -25.33 -15.00 2.97
CA GLY A 38 -26.22 -13.85 2.78
C GLY A 38 -26.61 -13.09 4.05
N SER A 39 -26.16 -13.52 5.22
CA SER A 39 -26.51 -12.95 6.54
C SER A 39 -25.94 -11.54 6.76
N GLU A 40 -24.80 -11.24 6.15
CA GLU A 40 -24.05 -9.99 6.37
C GLU A 40 -24.38 -8.88 5.35
N ARG A 41 -25.35 -9.09 4.45
CA ARG A 41 -25.65 -8.18 3.32
C ARG A 41 -25.86 -6.71 3.71
N GLU A 42 -26.53 -6.42 4.83
CA GLU A 42 -26.74 -5.04 5.27
C GLU A 42 -25.41 -4.37 5.66
N ARG A 43 -24.53 -5.10 6.34
CA ARG A 43 -23.20 -4.61 6.73
C ARG A 43 -22.34 -4.41 5.50
N VAL A 44 -22.35 -5.36 4.56
CA VAL A 44 -21.65 -5.24 3.27
C VAL A 44 -22.15 -4.05 2.48
N ARG A 45 -23.46 -3.79 2.46
CA ARG A 45 -24.03 -2.63 1.75
C ARG A 45 -23.52 -1.32 2.31
N GLU A 46 -23.38 -1.22 3.63
CA GLU A 46 -22.85 -0.04 4.29
C GLU A 46 -21.37 0.19 3.94
N VAL A 47 -20.56 -0.87 4.03
CA VAL A 47 -19.14 -0.83 3.62
C VAL A 47 -19.02 -0.42 2.15
N TYR A 48 -19.72 -1.13 1.26
CA TYR A 48 -19.70 -0.88 -0.19
C TYR A 48 -20.01 0.58 -0.52
N ARG A 49 -21.05 1.16 0.08
CA ARG A 49 -21.40 2.57 -0.14
C ARG A 49 -20.29 3.53 0.31
N GLN A 50 -19.71 3.29 1.47
CA GLN A 50 -18.65 4.17 2.00
C GLN A 50 -17.35 4.06 1.21
N VAL A 51 -16.98 2.84 0.77
CA VAL A 51 -15.82 2.62 -0.10
C VAL A 51 -16.06 3.24 -1.49
N LEU A 52 -17.25 3.04 -2.08
CA LEU A 52 -17.62 3.61 -3.37
C LEU A 52 -17.61 5.14 -3.35
N ASP A 53 -18.14 5.76 -2.29
CA ASP A 53 -18.09 7.22 -2.08
C ASP A 53 -16.64 7.71 -2.01
N CYS A 54 -15.78 7.02 -1.25
CA CYS A 54 -14.36 7.35 -1.12
C CYS A 54 -13.58 7.19 -2.43
N ALA A 55 -13.86 6.14 -3.21
CA ALA A 55 -13.17 5.87 -4.46
C ALA A 55 -13.67 6.75 -5.62
N GLY A 56 -14.96 7.08 -5.64
CA GLY A 56 -15.61 7.84 -6.72
C GLY A 56 -15.17 9.31 -6.78
N ASP A 57 -14.88 9.92 -5.63
CA ASP A 57 -14.27 11.26 -5.52
C ASP A 57 -12.98 11.18 -4.69
N PHE A 58 -12.09 10.26 -5.10
CA PHE A 58 -10.86 10.01 -4.37
C PHE A 58 -9.99 11.25 -4.27
N SER A 59 -9.64 11.59 -3.04
CA SER A 59 -8.55 12.50 -2.70
C SER A 59 -7.56 11.76 -1.82
N PRO A 60 -6.26 11.75 -2.15
CA PRO A 60 -5.25 11.21 -1.27
C PRO A 60 -5.22 11.98 0.05
N VAL A 61 -4.79 11.31 1.13
CA VAL A 61 -4.71 11.90 2.48
C VAL A 61 -3.78 13.11 2.45
N ASN A 62 -2.48 12.91 2.22
CA ASN A 62 -1.49 13.98 2.19
C ASN A 62 -1.44 14.66 0.80
N ARG A 63 -2.58 15.19 0.36
CA ARG A 63 -2.76 15.69 -1.02
C ARG A 63 -1.74 16.73 -1.43
N ALA A 64 -1.32 17.63 -0.54
CA ALA A 64 -0.34 18.66 -0.88
C ALA A 64 1.01 18.05 -1.32
N ALA A 65 1.43 16.95 -0.67
CA ALA A 65 2.63 16.22 -1.05
C ALA A 65 2.45 15.53 -2.41
N TRP A 66 1.27 14.97 -2.69
CA TRP A 66 0.94 14.39 -3.99
C TRP A 66 0.87 15.44 -5.11
N ASP A 67 0.21 16.58 -4.89
CA ASP A 67 0.12 17.65 -5.89
C ASP A 67 1.53 18.19 -6.26
N LEU A 68 2.49 18.14 -5.32
CA LEU A 68 3.89 18.53 -5.57
C LEU A 68 4.72 17.42 -6.25
N MET A 69 4.69 16.20 -5.73
CA MET A 69 5.52 15.10 -6.22
C MET A 69 4.93 14.37 -7.44
N PHE A 70 3.62 14.44 -7.63
CA PHE A 70 2.91 13.71 -8.69
C PHE A 70 1.85 14.62 -9.31
N PRO A 71 2.23 15.73 -9.98
CA PRO A 71 1.27 16.76 -10.40
C PRO A 71 0.14 16.26 -11.32
N GLU A 72 0.35 15.16 -12.03
CA GLU A 72 -0.62 14.52 -12.94
C GLU A 72 -1.30 13.28 -12.31
N TRP A 73 -1.26 13.14 -10.98
CA TRP A 73 -1.71 11.91 -10.31
C TRP A 73 -3.15 11.52 -10.64
N ARG A 74 -4.03 12.49 -10.88
CA ARG A 74 -5.45 12.22 -11.22
C ARG A 74 -5.58 11.46 -12.53
N GLU A 75 -4.82 11.86 -13.55
CA GLU A 75 -4.83 11.21 -14.86
C GLU A 75 -4.08 9.88 -14.80
N GLN A 76 -2.96 9.84 -14.08
CA GLN A 76 -2.12 8.65 -13.92
C GLN A 76 -2.82 7.52 -13.16
N THR A 77 -3.62 7.87 -12.15
CA THR A 77 -4.43 6.90 -11.38
C THR A 77 -5.82 6.66 -12.00
N ALA A 78 -6.13 7.32 -13.12
CA ALA A 78 -7.44 7.18 -13.77
C ALA A 78 -7.68 5.74 -14.24
N GLY A 79 -6.63 5.07 -14.74
CA GLY A 79 -6.68 3.72 -15.31
C GLY A 79 -6.51 2.58 -14.32
N VAL A 80 -6.22 2.84 -13.04
CA VAL A 80 -6.11 1.78 -12.01
C VAL A 80 -7.48 1.16 -11.77
N GLU A 81 -7.57 -0.17 -11.84
CA GLU A 81 -8.80 -0.91 -11.59
C GLU A 81 -9.03 -1.08 -10.09
N LEU A 82 -10.24 -0.83 -9.61
CA LEU A 82 -10.66 -1.08 -8.23
C LEU A 82 -11.83 -2.07 -8.27
N LEU A 83 -11.57 -3.31 -7.88
CA LEU A 83 -12.56 -4.38 -7.82
C LEU A 83 -13.16 -4.44 -6.41
N LEU A 84 -14.46 -4.19 -6.31
CA LEU A 84 -15.23 -4.32 -5.09
C LEU A 84 -15.96 -5.66 -5.12
N ILE A 85 -15.43 -6.63 -4.39
CA ILE A 85 -15.86 -8.04 -4.48
C ILE A 85 -16.44 -8.55 -3.16
N VAL A 86 -16.96 -9.78 -3.22
CA VAL A 86 -17.12 -10.67 -2.07
C VAL A 86 -16.62 -12.05 -2.47
N GLY A 87 -16.00 -12.76 -1.53
CA GLY A 87 -15.60 -14.15 -1.70
C GLY A 87 -14.14 -14.44 -1.37
N TYR A 88 -13.36 -13.49 -0.86
CA TYR A 88 -12.08 -13.80 -0.26
C TYR A 88 -12.25 -14.46 1.12
N PRO A 89 -11.45 -15.51 1.41
CA PRO A 89 -11.39 -16.12 2.73
C PRO A 89 -10.56 -15.24 3.67
N GLU A 90 -10.78 -15.39 4.97
CA GLU A 90 -9.83 -14.84 5.95
C GLU A 90 -8.43 -15.44 5.74
N PRO A 91 -7.35 -14.66 5.94
CA PRO A 91 -7.34 -13.27 6.42
C PRO A 91 -7.34 -12.20 5.30
N TYR A 92 -7.66 -12.56 4.05
CA TYR A 92 -7.47 -11.66 2.89
C TYR A 92 -8.64 -10.69 2.72
N ASP A 93 -8.40 -9.39 2.90
CA ASP A 93 -9.41 -8.33 2.77
C ASP A 93 -9.08 -7.30 1.68
N ALA A 94 -7.81 -7.15 1.33
CA ALA A 94 -7.31 -6.32 0.24
C ALA A 94 -6.14 -7.00 -0.47
N VAL A 95 -6.05 -6.86 -1.79
CA VAL A 95 -4.94 -7.35 -2.62
C VAL A 95 -4.64 -6.32 -3.71
N SER A 96 -3.38 -5.90 -3.81
CA SER A 96 -2.86 -5.16 -4.96
C SER A 96 -2.16 -6.10 -5.92
N THR A 97 -2.41 -5.93 -7.21
CA THR A 97 -1.92 -6.84 -8.25
C THR A 97 -1.99 -6.24 -9.64
N LYS A 98 -1.69 -7.04 -10.66
CA LYS A 98 -1.90 -6.70 -12.07
C LYS A 98 -3.19 -7.33 -12.59
N ASP A 99 -3.97 -6.57 -13.34
CA ASP A 99 -5.08 -7.10 -14.13
C ASP A 99 -4.57 -8.05 -15.24
N PRO A 100 -5.46 -8.82 -15.91
CA PRO A 100 -5.07 -9.73 -16.98
C PRO A 100 -4.39 -9.07 -18.21
N GLN A 101 -4.48 -7.75 -18.35
CA GLN A 101 -3.83 -6.96 -19.40
C GLN A 101 -2.50 -6.34 -18.91
N GLY A 102 -2.14 -6.52 -17.64
CA GLY A 102 -0.94 -5.96 -17.01
C GLY A 102 -1.12 -4.58 -16.39
N GLY A 103 -2.34 -4.04 -16.34
CA GLY A 103 -2.66 -2.79 -15.64
C GLY A 103 -2.66 -2.97 -14.12
N GLU A 104 -2.53 -1.89 -13.36
CA GLU A 104 -2.62 -1.96 -11.88
C GLU A 104 -4.06 -2.20 -11.44
N ALA A 105 -4.24 -3.13 -10.49
CA ALA A 105 -5.54 -3.46 -9.91
C ALA A 105 -5.46 -3.56 -8.38
N ILE A 106 -6.48 -3.02 -7.72
CA ILE A 106 -6.70 -3.14 -6.28
C ILE A 106 -8.01 -3.90 -6.09
N ILE A 107 -7.99 -4.97 -5.31
CA ILE A 107 -9.15 -5.82 -5.04
C ILE A 107 -9.49 -5.71 -3.57
N LEU A 108 -10.71 -5.28 -3.25
CA LEU A 108 -11.21 -5.15 -1.88
C LEU A 108 -12.41 -6.07 -1.66
N ASP A 109 -12.33 -6.92 -0.63
CA ASP A 109 -13.46 -7.75 -0.24
C ASP A 109 -14.37 -7.02 0.74
N MET A 110 -15.56 -6.63 0.27
CA MET A 110 -16.52 -5.83 1.02
C MET A 110 -17.11 -6.58 2.23
N LEU A 111 -17.06 -7.92 2.24
CA LEU A 111 -17.48 -8.73 3.39
C LEU A 111 -16.43 -8.73 4.48
N ARG A 112 -15.15 -8.91 4.14
CA ARG A 112 -14.05 -8.81 5.11
C ARG A 112 -13.92 -7.41 5.67
N TRP A 113 -14.18 -6.40 4.84
CA TRP A 113 -14.15 -5.00 5.25
C TRP A 113 -15.24 -4.61 6.26
N THR A 114 -16.23 -5.48 6.53
CA THR A 114 -17.19 -5.26 7.63
C THR A 114 -16.52 -5.21 9.01
N ALA A 115 -15.28 -5.68 9.13
CA ALA A 115 -14.44 -5.52 10.32
C ALA A 115 -14.04 -4.06 10.60
N TYR A 116 -14.01 -3.20 9.58
CA TYR A 116 -13.65 -1.79 9.67
C TYR A 116 -14.86 -0.84 9.84
N LEU A 117 -16.07 -1.38 10.06
CA LEU A 117 -17.27 -0.57 10.27
C LEU A 117 -17.05 0.46 11.40
N GLY A 118 -17.40 1.71 11.11
CA GLY A 118 -17.13 2.87 11.98
C GLY A 118 -15.91 3.69 11.56
N HIS A 119 -15.01 3.13 10.74
CA HIS A 119 -13.78 3.78 10.26
C HIS A 119 -13.49 3.49 8.78
N ILE A 120 -14.53 3.18 7.98
CA ILE A 120 -14.38 2.73 6.58
C ILE A 120 -13.73 3.80 5.71
N LYS A 121 -14.12 5.07 5.89
CA LYS A 121 -13.59 6.17 5.07
C LYS A 121 -12.10 6.38 5.32
N GLU A 122 -11.68 6.34 6.57
CA GLU A 122 -10.27 6.44 6.95
C GLU A 122 -9.47 5.22 6.47
N ALA A 123 -10.02 4.01 6.61
CA ALA A 123 -9.39 2.79 6.13
C ALA A 123 -9.24 2.76 4.60
N ALA A 124 -10.30 3.12 3.87
CA ALA A 124 -10.30 3.23 2.41
C ALA A 124 -9.34 4.32 1.93
N GLY A 125 -9.39 5.51 2.53
CA GLY A 125 -8.49 6.61 2.21
C GLY A 125 -7.02 6.25 2.43
N ASN A 126 -6.70 5.62 3.56
CA ASN A 126 -5.35 5.11 3.85
C ASN A 126 -4.92 4.06 2.81
N MET A 127 -5.73 3.02 2.60
CA MET A 127 -5.40 1.93 1.67
C MET A 127 -5.21 2.44 0.25
N LEU A 128 -6.16 3.20 -0.29
CA LEU A 128 -6.07 3.74 -1.64
C LEU A 128 -4.88 4.70 -1.78
N THR A 129 -4.60 5.55 -0.78
CA THR A 129 -3.42 6.42 -0.82
C THR A 129 -2.13 5.59 -0.81
N HIS A 130 -2.05 4.52 -0.03
CA HIS A 130 -0.89 3.64 0.02
C HIS A 130 -0.62 3.00 -1.35
N GLU A 131 -1.60 2.26 -1.88
CA GLU A 131 -1.45 1.46 -3.09
C GLU A 131 -1.26 2.31 -4.35
N LEU A 132 -1.98 3.42 -4.45
CA LEU A 132 -1.81 4.34 -5.57
C LEU A 132 -0.48 5.10 -5.49
N THR A 133 0.13 5.26 -4.29
CA THR A 133 1.49 5.81 -4.20
C THR A 133 2.48 4.90 -4.92
N HIS A 134 2.37 3.57 -4.77
CA HIS A 134 3.22 2.63 -5.51
C HIS A 134 3.03 2.77 -7.03
N SER A 135 1.79 2.93 -7.49
CA SER A 135 1.48 3.15 -8.91
C SER A 135 2.09 4.45 -9.45
N LEU A 136 2.11 5.52 -8.65
CA LEU A 136 2.71 6.78 -9.04
C LEU A 136 4.25 6.70 -9.05
N ILE A 137 4.82 5.95 -8.11
CA ILE A 137 6.27 5.67 -8.08
C ILE A 137 6.67 4.87 -9.31
N SER A 138 5.93 3.82 -9.67
CA SER A 138 6.25 2.98 -10.84
C SER A 138 6.23 3.77 -12.16
N LEU A 139 5.35 4.76 -12.27
CA LEU A 139 5.29 5.66 -13.43
C LEU A 139 6.44 6.68 -13.46
N ARG A 140 6.82 7.24 -12.31
CA ARG A 140 7.79 8.33 -12.22
C ARG A 140 9.24 7.85 -12.13
N ALA A 141 9.45 6.68 -11.53
CA ALA A 141 10.75 6.06 -11.27
C ALA A 141 10.65 4.53 -11.45
N PRO A 142 10.39 4.03 -12.67
CA PRO A 142 10.22 2.60 -12.94
C PRO A 142 11.43 1.75 -12.50
N GLU A 143 12.63 2.33 -12.47
CA GLU A 143 13.85 1.70 -11.97
C GLU A 143 13.75 1.29 -10.49
N VAL A 144 12.92 1.97 -9.68
CA VAL A 144 12.66 1.58 -8.29
C VAL A 144 11.94 0.23 -8.25
N VAL A 145 10.98 0.01 -9.14
CA VAL A 145 10.26 -1.27 -9.21
C VAL A 145 11.17 -2.37 -9.73
N GLU A 146 11.91 -2.10 -10.81
CA GLU A 146 12.87 -3.04 -11.39
C GLU A 146 13.93 -3.47 -10.35
N ASP A 147 14.54 -2.52 -9.64
CA ASP A 147 15.53 -2.82 -8.62
C ASP A 147 14.95 -3.53 -7.41
N GLY A 148 13.68 -3.30 -7.04
CA GLY A 148 13.02 -4.01 -5.95
C GLY A 148 12.75 -5.49 -6.27
N GLU A 149 12.33 -5.78 -7.50
CA GLU A 149 11.99 -7.12 -7.97
C GLU A 149 13.21 -7.93 -8.40
N HIS A 150 14.18 -7.29 -9.06
CA HIS A 150 15.26 -7.95 -9.79
C HIS A 150 16.65 -7.43 -9.49
N GLY A 151 16.78 -6.37 -8.68
CA GLY A 151 18.07 -5.81 -8.32
C GLY A 151 18.92 -6.73 -7.45
N GLU A 152 20.20 -6.38 -7.32
CA GLU A 152 21.07 -6.98 -6.32
C GLU A 152 20.59 -6.63 -4.90
N TYR A 153 21.00 -7.40 -3.90
CA TYR A 153 20.47 -7.28 -2.54
C TYR A 153 20.45 -5.84 -1.98
N LEU A 154 21.52 -5.06 -2.15
CA LEU A 154 21.58 -3.68 -1.68
C LEU A 154 20.65 -2.75 -2.48
N SER A 155 20.58 -2.92 -3.81
CA SER A 155 19.64 -2.18 -4.65
C SER A 155 18.19 -2.49 -4.28
N ARG A 156 17.89 -3.74 -3.92
CA ARG A 156 16.58 -4.14 -3.41
C ARG A 156 16.25 -3.46 -2.09
N LEU A 157 17.20 -3.41 -1.14
CA LEU A 157 16.99 -2.69 0.13
C LEU A 157 16.69 -1.21 -0.12
N ASP A 158 17.45 -0.58 -0.99
CA ASP A 158 17.27 0.82 -1.40
C ASP A 158 15.89 1.06 -2.01
N ALA A 159 15.54 0.27 -3.03
CA ALA A 159 14.27 0.36 -3.76
C ALA A 159 13.05 0.09 -2.88
N LEU A 160 13.07 -0.98 -2.10
CA LEU A 160 11.95 -1.37 -1.25
C LEU A 160 11.78 -0.38 -0.09
N ALA A 161 12.86 0.06 0.57
CA ALA A 161 12.76 1.09 1.62
C ALA A 161 12.20 2.41 1.07
N PHE A 162 12.61 2.79 -0.14
CA PHE A 162 12.11 4.00 -0.81
C PHE A 162 10.62 3.87 -1.13
N ASN A 163 10.23 2.81 -1.85
CA ASN A 163 8.88 2.62 -2.35
C ASN A 163 7.87 2.47 -1.20
N GLU A 164 8.15 1.56 -0.27
CA GLU A 164 7.32 1.32 0.92
C GLU A 164 7.34 2.51 1.87
N GLY A 165 8.49 3.16 2.04
CA GLY A 165 8.64 4.31 2.93
C GLY A 165 7.73 5.47 2.52
N PHE A 166 7.71 5.82 1.24
CA PHE A 166 6.81 6.86 0.73
C PHE A 166 5.34 6.45 0.82
N ALA A 167 4.99 5.22 0.42
CA ALA A 167 3.61 4.75 0.49
C ALA A 167 3.08 4.74 1.94
N HIS A 168 3.86 4.23 2.89
CA HIS A 168 3.51 4.23 4.31
C HIS A 168 3.47 5.63 4.93
N LEU A 169 4.39 6.52 4.57
CA LEU A 169 4.37 7.89 5.08
C LEU A 169 3.13 8.63 4.61
N LEU A 170 2.89 8.66 3.30
CA LEU A 170 1.83 9.47 2.69
C LEU A 170 0.44 8.96 3.01
N SER A 171 0.30 7.69 3.38
CA SER A 171 -0.97 7.11 3.79
C SER A 171 -1.17 7.10 5.31
N PHE A 172 -0.11 7.28 6.12
CA PHE A 172 -0.06 6.85 7.52
C PHE A 172 -1.35 7.09 8.32
N ARG A 173 -2.03 5.99 8.69
CA ARG A 173 -3.28 5.97 9.47
C ARG A 173 -4.45 6.77 8.87
N GLY A 174 -4.39 7.12 7.59
CA GLY A 174 -5.39 8.00 6.98
C GLY A 174 -5.35 9.43 7.51
N MET A 175 -4.21 9.87 8.06
CA MET A 175 -4.05 11.17 8.70
C MET A 175 -3.08 12.07 7.93
N GLU A 176 -3.36 13.36 7.93
CA GLU A 176 -2.38 14.38 7.55
C GLU A 176 -1.14 14.27 8.45
N LEU A 177 0.05 14.41 7.87
CA LEU A 177 1.33 14.22 8.60
C LEU A 177 1.44 15.10 9.86
N ASP A 178 0.86 16.30 9.85
CA ASP A 178 0.85 17.26 10.97
C ASP A 178 -0.10 16.89 12.11
N LYS A 179 -1.02 15.96 11.89
CA LYS A 179 -1.96 15.46 12.91
C LYS A 179 -1.47 14.19 13.60
N VAL A 180 -0.39 13.59 13.12
CA VAL A 180 0.18 12.37 13.69
C VAL A 180 1.06 12.72 14.88
N ASP A 181 0.83 12.07 16.02
CA ASP A 181 1.75 12.14 17.16
C ASP A 181 2.94 11.18 16.94
N TRP A 182 3.92 11.64 16.17
CA TRP A 182 5.11 10.86 15.82
C TRP A 182 5.95 10.43 17.02
N SER A 183 5.84 11.13 18.15
CA SER A 183 6.60 10.82 19.36
C SER A 183 6.29 9.43 19.94
N GLN A 184 5.11 8.88 19.63
CA GLN A 184 4.67 7.56 20.10
C GLN A 184 5.41 6.39 19.44
N TYR A 185 6.13 6.63 18.34
CA TYR A 185 6.75 5.56 17.54
C TYR A 185 8.27 5.51 17.65
N GLY A 186 8.88 6.22 18.62
CA GLY A 186 10.32 6.26 18.80
C GLY A 186 10.97 4.87 18.90
N GLU A 187 10.37 3.94 19.63
CA GLU A 187 10.89 2.56 19.74
C GLU A 187 10.86 1.81 18.40
N VAL A 188 9.76 1.95 17.63
CA VAL A 188 9.63 1.30 16.32
C VAL A 188 10.66 1.87 15.36
N ARG A 189 10.85 3.19 15.35
CA ARG A 189 11.86 3.87 14.54
C ARG A 189 13.25 3.34 14.85
N ASP A 190 13.63 3.33 16.13
CA ASP A 190 14.98 2.97 16.55
C ASP A 190 15.28 1.50 16.24
N ARG A 191 14.33 0.59 16.54
CA ARG A 191 14.39 -0.83 16.17
C ARG A 191 14.53 -1.04 14.67
N SER A 192 13.71 -0.36 13.86
CA SER A 192 13.68 -0.55 12.41
C SER A 192 14.98 -0.08 11.77
N ARG A 193 15.51 1.06 12.24
CA ARG A 193 16.80 1.62 11.84
C ARG A 193 17.97 0.69 12.21
N GLU A 194 17.96 0.13 13.43
CA GLU A 194 18.99 -0.81 13.87
C GLU A 194 18.96 -2.11 13.04
N LYS A 195 17.78 -2.67 12.79
CA LYS A 195 17.63 -3.86 11.94
C LYS A 195 18.06 -3.59 10.50
N LEU A 196 17.78 -2.40 9.96
CA LEU A 196 18.28 -2.00 8.64
C LEU A 196 19.81 -1.89 8.59
N ARG A 197 20.46 -1.36 9.63
CA ARG A 197 21.93 -1.34 9.71
C ARG A 197 22.51 -2.76 9.65
N ALA A 198 21.96 -3.67 10.44
CA ALA A 198 22.38 -5.08 10.40
C ALA A 198 22.14 -5.70 9.01
N ALA A 199 21.01 -5.38 8.37
CA ALA A 199 20.69 -5.87 7.04
C ALA A 199 21.68 -5.37 5.97
N LEU A 200 22.14 -4.12 6.06
CA LEU A 200 23.14 -3.54 5.15
C LEU A 200 24.52 -4.22 5.24
N GLU A 201 24.84 -4.86 6.37
CA GLU A 201 26.09 -5.58 6.60
C GLU A 201 25.98 -7.08 6.26
N CYS A 202 24.78 -7.56 5.91
CA CYS A 202 24.55 -8.98 5.64
C CYS A 202 25.20 -9.42 4.31
N GLY A 203 26.16 -10.35 4.41
CA GLY A 203 26.83 -10.96 3.24
C GLY A 203 26.31 -12.36 2.86
N GLU A 204 25.49 -12.99 3.69
CA GLU A 204 25.02 -14.37 3.49
C GLU A 204 23.71 -14.40 2.69
N GLN A 205 23.72 -15.01 1.49
CA GLN A 205 22.61 -14.94 0.54
C GLN A 205 21.27 -15.46 1.09
N SER A 206 21.27 -16.57 1.82
CA SER A 206 20.03 -17.12 2.41
C SER A 206 19.43 -16.20 3.48
N GLU A 207 20.29 -15.44 4.17
CA GLU A 207 19.87 -14.48 5.18
C GLU A 207 19.33 -13.20 4.51
N GLN A 208 19.94 -12.77 3.40
CA GLN A 208 19.48 -11.64 2.59
C GLN A 208 18.04 -11.84 2.11
N GLU A 209 17.70 -13.02 1.57
CA GLU A 209 16.33 -13.32 1.13
C GLU A 209 15.32 -13.26 2.29
N ARG A 210 15.70 -13.78 3.46
CA ARG A 210 14.89 -13.68 4.68
C ARG A 210 14.70 -12.23 5.11
N LEU A 211 15.76 -11.42 5.10
CA LEU A 211 15.71 -10.02 5.49
C LEU A 211 14.85 -9.17 4.55
N ILE A 212 14.85 -9.46 3.25
CA ILE A 212 13.93 -8.81 2.31
C ILE A 212 12.47 -9.16 2.67
N TYR A 213 12.17 -10.44 2.87
CA TYR A 213 10.81 -10.86 3.25
C TYR A 213 10.35 -10.24 4.57
N GLU A 214 11.16 -10.32 5.63
CA GLU A 214 10.84 -9.71 6.93
C GLU A 214 10.81 -8.17 6.88
N GLY A 215 11.47 -7.57 5.88
CA GLY A 215 11.50 -6.13 5.68
C GLY A 215 10.16 -5.55 5.23
N THR A 216 9.38 -6.33 4.49
CA THR A 216 8.14 -5.89 3.82
C THR A 216 6.89 -6.67 4.22
N ALA A 217 7.04 -7.85 4.83
CA ALA A 217 5.93 -8.70 5.28
C ALA A 217 5.80 -8.77 6.82
N GLY A 218 4.61 -9.14 7.29
CA GLY A 218 4.29 -9.28 8.71
C GLY A 218 3.37 -8.18 9.24
N GLY A 219 3.34 -8.02 10.56
CA GLY A 219 2.56 -6.98 11.22
C GLY A 219 3.04 -5.58 10.80
N TYR A 220 2.14 -4.60 10.85
CA TYR A 220 2.40 -3.25 10.32
C TYR A 220 3.76 -2.65 10.79
N PHE A 221 4.06 -2.74 12.09
CA PHE A 221 5.29 -2.19 12.70
C PHE A 221 6.47 -3.18 12.76
N ASP A 222 6.32 -4.38 12.21
CA ASP A 222 7.36 -5.41 12.17
C ASP A 222 8.17 -5.36 10.85
N LYS A 223 7.57 -4.76 9.81
CA LYS A 223 8.15 -4.51 8.49
C LYS A 223 9.29 -3.49 8.57
N PHE A 224 10.46 -3.91 9.03
CA PHE A 224 11.52 -2.98 9.41
C PHE A 224 12.02 -2.10 8.26
N LEU A 225 11.95 -2.59 7.01
CA LEU A 225 12.41 -1.85 5.84
C LEU A 225 11.42 -0.72 5.50
N CYS A 226 10.12 -1.05 5.47
CA CYS A 226 9.02 -0.10 5.33
C CYS A 226 9.10 1.00 6.40
N MET A 227 9.25 0.58 7.66
CA MET A 227 9.26 1.51 8.81
C MET A 227 10.51 2.39 8.82
N ALA A 228 11.70 1.84 8.53
CA ALA A 228 12.93 2.63 8.46
C ALA A 228 12.86 3.71 7.36
N GLY A 229 12.31 3.36 6.19
CA GLY A 229 12.05 4.31 5.11
C GLY A 229 11.06 5.40 5.53
N MET A 230 9.91 5.01 6.08
CA MET A 230 8.86 5.92 6.54
C MET A 230 9.38 6.93 7.57
N PHE A 231 10.08 6.47 8.62
CA PHE A 231 10.57 7.37 9.66
C PHE A 231 11.72 8.27 9.20
N TYR A 232 12.55 7.81 8.27
CA TYR A 232 13.55 8.67 7.65
C TYR A 232 12.90 9.83 6.87
N LEU A 233 11.88 9.51 6.08
CA LEU A 233 11.13 10.53 5.32
C LEU A 233 10.33 11.45 6.25
N GLU A 234 9.78 10.93 7.34
CA GLU A 234 9.16 11.75 8.39
C GLU A 234 10.15 12.76 8.99
N GLU A 235 11.37 12.34 9.34
CA GLU A 235 12.41 13.24 9.86
C GLU A 235 12.78 14.34 8.84
N ILE A 236 12.77 14.02 7.54
CA ILE A 236 12.95 15.01 6.46
C ILE A 236 11.77 15.97 6.43
N TRP A 237 10.55 15.46 6.39
CA TRP A 237 9.34 16.29 6.35
C TRP A 237 9.24 17.22 7.56
N ALA A 238 9.54 16.72 8.77
CA ALA A 238 9.52 17.51 9.98
C ALA A 238 10.52 18.68 9.96
N ARG A 239 11.67 18.50 9.28
CA ARG A 239 12.72 19.52 9.17
C ARG A 239 12.50 20.47 7.99
N GLU A 240 12.00 19.97 6.87
CA GLU A 240 12.09 20.62 5.56
C GLU A 240 10.75 20.74 4.84
N GLY A 241 9.66 20.25 5.41
CA GLY A 241 8.34 20.24 4.82
C GLY A 241 8.21 19.29 3.63
N ILE A 242 7.14 19.47 2.85
CA ILE A 242 6.86 18.68 1.65
C ILE A 242 7.92 18.88 0.56
N GLU A 243 8.57 20.04 0.53
CA GLU A 243 9.69 20.32 -0.38
C GLU A 243 10.92 19.48 -0.04
N GLY A 244 11.10 19.11 1.23
CA GLY A 244 12.11 18.13 1.64
C GLY A 244 11.85 16.76 1.07
N LEU A 245 10.59 16.31 1.14
CA LEU A 245 10.16 15.02 0.56
C LEU A 245 10.34 14.99 -0.96
N GLU A 246 9.98 16.07 -1.66
CA GLU A 246 10.17 16.16 -3.12
C GLU A 246 11.64 16.13 -3.53
N ARG A 247 12.53 16.81 -2.78
CA ARG A 247 13.97 16.71 -3.00
C ARG A 247 14.50 15.31 -2.77
N GLU A 248 14.05 14.65 -1.71
CA GLU A 248 14.49 13.29 -1.40
C GLU A 248 13.96 12.29 -2.45
N PHE A 249 12.74 12.49 -2.94
CA PHE A 249 12.20 11.73 -4.05
C PHE A 249 13.05 11.92 -5.32
N ALA A 250 13.37 13.17 -5.67
CA ALA A 250 14.18 13.51 -6.84
C ALA A 250 15.64 13.05 -6.74
N ARG A 251 16.15 12.82 -5.52
CA ARG A 251 17.47 12.23 -5.27
C ARG A 251 17.53 10.76 -5.68
N GLY A 252 16.38 10.07 -5.73
CA GLY A 252 16.25 8.67 -6.13
C GLY A 252 16.60 7.68 -5.01
N HIS A 253 16.32 6.40 -5.26
CA HIS A 253 16.46 5.33 -4.28
C HIS A 253 17.91 4.89 -4.03
N SER A 254 18.85 5.18 -4.93
CA SER A 254 20.24 4.73 -4.76
C SER A 254 20.85 5.25 -3.44
N GLY A 255 21.31 4.33 -2.60
CA GLY A 255 21.84 4.58 -1.26
C GLY A 255 20.79 4.96 -0.22
N PHE A 256 19.49 4.94 -0.54
CA PHE A 256 18.40 5.36 0.34
C PHE A 256 18.39 4.57 1.66
N ALA A 257 18.59 3.25 1.61
CA ALA A 257 18.64 2.41 2.81
C ALA A 257 19.78 2.83 3.77
N LYS A 258 20.94 3.24 3.24
CA LYS A 258 22.04 3.77 4.07
C LYS A 258 21.67 5.10 4.73
N ARG A 259 20.91 5.95 4.04
CA ARG A 259 20.42 7.22 4.60
C ARG A 259 19.41 6.97 5.71
N CYS A 260 18.46 6.05 5.49
CA CYS A 260 17.51 5.63 6.51
C CYS A 260 18.20 5.08 7.76
N ALA A 261 19.28 4.32 7.55
CA ALA A 261 20.14 3.78 8.60
C ALA A 261 20.98 4.84 9.32
N GLY A 262 21.12 6.06 8.78
CA GLY A 262 21.99 7.11 9.32
C GLY A 262 23.48 6.75 9.20
N CYS A 263 23.86 6.10 8.10
CA CYS A 263 25.24 5.65 7.82
C CYS A 263 25.93 6.49 6.72
N GLU A 264 25.48 7.72 6.48
CA GLU A 264 26.14 8.68 5.57
C GLU A 264 27.36 9.37 6.19
#